data_AF-A0A5R9F8U6-F1
#
_entry.id   AF-A0A5R9F8U6-F1
#
_cell.length_a   1.000
_cell.length_b   1.000
_cell.length_c   1.000
_cell.angle_alpha   90.00
_cell.angle_beta   90.00
_cell.angle_gamma   90.00
#
_symmetry.space_group_name_H-M   'P 1'
#
loop_
_entity.id
_entity.type
_entity.pdbx_description
1 polymer ?
#
loop_
_entity_poly.entity_id
_entity_poly.type
_entity_poly.pdbx_seq_one_letter_code
_entity_poly.pdbx_strand_id
1 'polypeptide(L)' 'MQPGQLRQALEKKRRFYINHLIAAGVYKKSDSHLYECTLTDLEKEYQQLSNY' A
#
# COMPACT_ATOMS: atom_id res chain seq x y z
N MET A 1 17.87 -5.85 19.37
CA MET A 1 16.82 -5.73 18.32
C MET A 1 17.49 -5.22 17.05
N GLN A 2 17.35 -5.91 15.93
CA GLN A 2 18.11 -5.57 14.71
C GLN A 2 17.39 -4.48 13.88
N PRO A 3 18.10 -3.48 13.34
CA PRO A 3 17.52 -2.36 12.59
C PRO A 3 16.90 -2.73 11.22
N GLY A 4 17.00 -3.99 10.79
CA GLY A 4 16.40 -4.47 9.54
C GLY A 4 14.89 -4.79 9.62
N GLN A 5 14.37 -4.97 10.84
CA GLN A 5 13.02 -5.53 11.03
C GLN A 5 11.90 -4.51 10.75
N LEU A 6 12.14 -3.24 11.08
CA LEU A 6 11.23 -2.13 10.75
C LEU A 6 11.12 -1.92 9.24
N ARG A 7 12.25 -1.97 8.52
CA ARG A 7 12.26 -1.80 7.06
C ARG A 7 11.50 -2.93 6.37
N GLN A 8 11.74 -4.18 6.77
CA GLN A 8 10.96 -5.32 6.24
C GLN A 8 9.47 -5.23 6.56
N ALA A 9 9.10 -4.82 7.77
CA ALA A 9 7.69 -4.64 8.13
C ALA A 9 7.03 -3.56 7.29
N LEU A 10 7.72 -2.44 7.08
CA LEU A 10 7.24 -1.31 6.27
C LEU A 10 7.09 -1.69 4.80
N GLU A 11 8.07 -2.39 4.24
CA GLU A 11 8.01 -2.89 2.86
C GLU A 11 6.89 -3.90 2.67
N LYS A 12 6.69 -4.80 3.64
CA LYS A 12 5.56 -5.74 3.63
C LYS A 12 4.23 -5.00 3.67
N LYS A 13 4.09 -4.00 4.54
CA LYS A 13 2.90 -3.14 4.60
C LYS A 13 2.64 -2.46 3.26
N ARG A 14 3.68 -1.86 2.65
CA ARG A 14 3.57 -1.20 1.34
C ARG A 14 3.04 -2.13 0.28
N ARG A 15 3.66 -3.31 0.16
CA ARG A 15 3.26 -4.34 -0.81
C ARG A 15 1.86 -4.86 -0.55
N PHE A 16 1.47 -5.01 0.72
CA PHE A 16 0.13 -5.41 1.11
C PHE A 16 -0.92 -4.41 0.60
N TYR A 17 -0.77 -3.12 0.91
CA TYR A 17 -1.73 -2.10 0.46
C TYR A 17 -1.80 -1.99 -1.06
N ILE A 18 -0.65 -1.95 -1.74
CA ILE A 18 -0.61 -1.92 -3.20
C ILE A 18 -1.38 -3.10 -3.81
N ASN A 19 -1.12 -4.31 -3.32
CA ASN A 19 -1.77 -5.50 -3.88
C ASN A 19 -3.28 -5.49 -3.60
N HIS A 20 -3.69 -5.02 -2.42
CA HIS A 20 -5.11 -4.91 -2.04
C HIS A 20 -5.84 -3.85 -2.87
N LEU A 21 -5.22 -2.70 -3.09
CA LEU A 21 -5.77 -1.60 -3.87
C LEU A 21 -5.90 -1.96 -5.35
N ILE A 22 -4.96 -2.73 -5.89
CA ILE A 22 -5.06 -3.31 -7.23
C ILE A 22 -6.19 -4.36 -7.28
N ALA A 23 -6.28 -5.23 -6.28
CA ALA A 23 -7.32 -6.27 -6.23
C ALA A 23 -8.73 -5.67 -6.08
N ALA A 24 -8.87 -4.57 -5.34
CA ALA A 24 -10.11 -3.82 -5.20
C ALA A 24 -10.48 -3.03 -6.47
N GLY A 25 -9.59 -2.98 -7.47
CA GLY A 25 -9.81 -2.25 -8.72
C GLY A 25 -9.65 -0.73 -8.61
N VAL A 26 -9.17 -0.23 -7.46
CA VAL A 26 -8.92 1.21 -7.24
C VAL A 26 -7.72 1.68 -8.05
N TYR A 27 -6.66 0.87 -8.10
CA TYR A 27 -5.45 1.18 -8.87
C TYR A 27 -5.13 0.09 -9.90
N LYS A 28 -4.50 0.48 -11.01
CA LYS A 28 -3.97 -0.46 -12.01
C LYS A 28 -2.46 -0.63 -11.84
N LYS A 29 -1.92 -1.80 -12.20
CA LYS A 29 -0.46 -2.07 -12.15
C LYS A 29 0.39 -1.13 -13.02
N SER A 30 -0.21 -0.56 -14.07
CA SER A 30 0.42 0.44 -14.94
C SER A 30 0.06 1.88 -14.57
N ASP A 31 -0.66 2.09 -13.48
CA ASP A 31 -1.05 3.43 -13.09
C ASP A 31 0.16 4.14 -12.48
N SER A 32 0.68 5.16 -13.17
CA SER A 32 1.78 5.98 -12.64
C SER A 32 1.42 6.58 -11.29
N HIS A 33 0.12 6.85 -11.05
CA HIS A 33 -0.35 7.28 -9.74
C HIS A 33 -0.01 6.27 -8.63
N LEU A 34 -0.02 4.96 -8.89
CA LEU A 34 0.33 3.95 -7.88
C LEU A 34 1.79 4.12 -7.39
N TYR A 35 2.69 4.55 -8.28
CA TYR A 35 4.09 4.80 -7.97
C TYR A 35 4.33 6.20 -7.38
N GLU A 36 3.48 7.17 -7.71
CA GLU A 36 3.45 8.49 -7.06
C GLU A 36 2.79 8.44 -5.66
N CYS A 37 1.95 7.43 -5.42
CA CYS A 37 1.24 7.21 -4.18
C CYS A 37 2.22 6.89 -3.03
N THR A 38 2.16 7.68 -1.97
CA THR A 38 2.96 7.45 -0.76
C THR A 38 2.34 6.34 0.10
N LEU A 39 3.14 5.74 1.00
CA LEU A 39 2.64 4.70 1.91
C LEU A 39 1.38 5.14 2.66
N THR A 40 1.37 6.39 3.11
CA THR A 40 0.26 7.02 3.83
C THR A 40 -1.00 7.10 2.98
N ASP A 41 -0.85 7.42 1.69
CA ASP A 41 -1.98 7.54 0.77
C ASP A 41 -2.58 6.15 0.48
N LEU A 42 -1.73 5.14 0.24
CA LEU A 42 -2.13 3.73 0.14
C LEU A 42 -2.84 3.23 1.41
N GLU A 43 -2.34 3.59 2.59
CA GLU A 43 -2.97 3.25 3.88
C GLU A 43 -4.35 3.88 4.03
N LYS A 44 -4.49 5.16 3.64
CA LYS A 44 -5.73 5.91 3.76
C LYS A 44 -6.79 5.38 2.81
N GLU A 45 -6.43 5.12 1.55
CA GLU A 45 -7.30 4.47 0.56
C GLU A 45 -7.74 3.09 1.02
N TYR A 46 -6.82 2.29 1.57
CA TYR A 46 -7.15 0.98 2.13
C TYR A 46 -8.10 1.08 3.33
N GLN A 47 -7.88 2.03 4.24
CA GLN A 47 -8.80 2.25 5.36
C GLN A 47 -10.19 2.70 4.89
N GLN A 48 -10.26 3.53 3.85
CA GLN A 48 -11.54 3.92 3.26
C GLN A 48 -12.27 2.74 2.61
N LEU A 49 -11.55 1.87 1.89
CA LEU A 49 -12.11 0.63 1.34
C LEU A 49 -12.60 -0.34 2.42
N SER A 50 -11.89 -0.45 3.54
CA SER A 50 -12.27 -1.36 4.64
C SER A 50 -13.44 -0.84 5.48
N ASN A 51 -13.82 0.42 5.33
CA ASN A 51 -14.90 1.06 6.10
C ASN A 51 -16.22 1.15 5.29
N TYR A 52 -16.33 0.39 4.20
CA TYR A 52 -17.52 0.24 3.36
C TYR A 52 -18.00 -1.21 3.39
#